data_AF-A0A2E7QXY2-F1
#
_entry.id   AF-A0A2E7QXY2-F1
#
_cell.length_a   1.000
_cell.length_b   1.000
_cell.length_c   1.000
_cell.angle_alpha   90.00
_cell.angle_beta   90.00
_cell.angle_gamma   90.00
#
_symmetry.space_group_name_H-M   'P 1'
#
loop_
_entity.id
_entity.type
_entity.pdbx_description
1 polymer ?
#
loop_
_entity_poly.entity_id
_entity_poly.type
_entity_poly.pdbx_seq_one_letter_code
_entity_poly.pdbx_strand_id
1 'polypeptide(L)'
;EFDPPEDLKLTRLPNNKSVETMLAEGELDGVLHPDLIKPLVDKDPRVGRLFPNFKEEEVAFFKRTRIFPIMHVIGIKREIVEKYPWVPLNLYHAFNEAKTVAMNRMVNPRIVPLAWYRESWEEQEEIMGSDPWQYGMTADNENQLTKLVGYSHEQGMIKREIPLDELFLPMSQGRKRGDVFRV
;
A
#
# COMPACT_ATOMS: atom_id res chain seq x y z
N GLU A 1 -20.00 1.96 12.66
CA GLU A 1 -19.72 2.87 13.79
C GLU A 1 -18.45 2.38 14.47
N PHE A 2 -17.51 3.29 14.75
CA PHE A 2 -16.17 2.98 15.31
C PHE A 2 -16.26 2.66 16.80
N ASP A 3 -15.51 1.65 17.25
CA ASP A 3 -15.56 1.13 18.62
C ASP A 3 -14.14 0.95 19.18
N PRO A 4 -13.53 2.00 19.74
CA PRO A 4 -12.11 2.01 20.05
C PRO A 4 -11.75 1.02 21.16
N PRO A 5 -10.51 0.48 21.15
CA PRO A 5 -9.95 -0.21 22.31
C PRO A 5 -10.02 0.65 23.58
N GLU A 6 -10.22 0.02 24.75
CA GLU A 6 -10.43 0.72 26.04
C GLU A 6 -9.25 1.62 26.44
N ASP A 7 -8.04 1.29 26.00
CA ASP A 7 -6.81 2.02 26.27
C ASP A 7 -6.52 3.16 25.27
N LEU A 8 -7.33 3.30 24.21
CA LEU A 8 -7.16 4.34 23.20
C LEU A 8 -7.67 5.70 23.71
N LYS A 9 -6.74 6.64 23.90
CA LYS A 9 -7.08 8.05 24.16
C LYS A 9 -7.08 8.84 22.85
N LEU A 10 -8.27 9.25 22.41
CA LEU A 10 -8.42 10.04 21.18
C LEU A 10 -8.63 11.53 21.51
N THR A 11 -7.75 12.38 20.98
CA THR A 11 -7.91 13.85 21.03
C THR A 11 -7.98 14.39 19.61
N ARG A 12 -9.02 15.18 19.30
CA ARG A 12 -9.12 15.89 18.02
C ARG A 12 -8.50 17.27 18.16
N LEU A 13 -7.52 17.57 17.33
CA LEU A 13 -6.92 18.90 17.29
C LEU A 13 -7.85 19.90 16.59
N PRO A 14 -7.84 21.17 17.00
CA PRO A 14 -8.52 22.22 16.24
C PRO A 14 -7.80 22.45 14.90
N ASN A 15 -8.52 22.93 13.88
CA ASN A 15 -8.01 23.11 12.51
C ASN A 15 -6.81 24.08 12.39
N ASN A 16 -6.53 24.88 13.42
CA ASN A 16 -5.39 25.80 13.47
C ASN A 16 -4.15 25.21 14.17
N LYS A 17 -4.21 23.96 14.65
CA LYS A 17 -3.05 23.22 15.16
C LYS A 17 -2.62 22.15 14.16
N SER A 18 -1.32 21.87 14.14
CA SER A 18 -0.66 20.89 13.27
C SER A 18 0.19 19.95 14.11
N VAL A 19 0.09 18.64 13.85
CA VAL A 19 0.89 17.62 14.56
C VAL A 19 2.39 17.78 14.27
N GLU A 20 2.72 18.28 13.08
CA GLU A 20 4.08 18.56 12.63
C GLU A 20 4.71 19.73 13.41
N THR A 21 3.95 20.81 13.62
CA THR A 21 4.38 21.93 14.49
C THR A 21 4.52 21.46 15.93
N MET A 22 3.55 20.70 16.44
CA MET A 22 3.58 20.17 17.80
C MET A 22 4.79 19.27 18.04
N LEU A 23 5.19 18.46 17.06
CA LEU A 23 6.43 17.68 17.13
C LEU A 23 7.67 18.58 17.22
N ALA A 24 7.77 19.59 16.35
CA ALA A 24 8.93 20.50 16.33
C ALA A 24 9.04 21.37 17.60
N GLU A 25 7.91 21.66 18.24
CA GLU A 25 7.83 22.43 19.50
C GLU A 25 7.97 21.54 20.75
N GLY A 26 8.02 20.22 20.59
CA GLY A 26 8.14 19.27 21.70
C GLY A 26 6.83 19.04 22.47
N GLU A 27 5.68 19.40 21.91
CA GLU A 27 4.35 19.04 22.43
C GLU A 27 4.01 17.56 22.18
N LEU A 28 4.63 16.93 21.17
CA LEU A 28 4.50 15.50 20.86
C LEU A 28 5.88 14.84 20.79
N ASP A 29 5.99 13.62 21.35
CA ASP A 29 7.23 12.83 21.31
C ASP A 29 7.48 12.16 19.95
N GLY A 30 6.41 11.96 19.17
CA GLY A 30 6.49 11.27 17.88
C GLY A 30 5.23 11.44 17.05
N VAL A 31 5.37 11.32 15.73
CA VAL A 31 4.29 11.42 14.76
C VAL A 31 4.45 10.33 13.70
N LEU A 32 3.35 9.63 13.40
CA LEU A 32 3.21 8.81 12.20
C LEU A 32 2.49 9.63 11.14
N HIS A 33 3.11 9.83 9.99
CA HIS A 33 2.60 10.67 8.91
C HIS A 33 2.74 9.96 7.56
N PRO A 34 1.73 10.05 6.66
CA PRO A 34 1.81 9.41 5.34
C PRO A 34 2.79 10.11 4.38
N ASP A 35 3.04 11.40 4.59
CA ASP A 35 3.95 12.22 3.78
C ASP A 35 5.18 12.70 4.56
N LEU A 36 6.18 13.24 3.84
CA LEU A 36 7.27 13.98 4.46
C LEU A 36 6.75 15.26 5.13
N ILE A 37 6.92 15.35 6.44
CA ILE A 37 6.53 16.54 7.22
C ILE A 37 7.47 17.72 6.94
N LYS A 38 6.92 18.94 6.94
CA LYS A 38 7.68 20.17 6.64
C LYS A 38 8.97 20.34 7.48
N PRO A 39 8.98 20.11 8.81
CA PRO A 39 10.21 20.24 9.60
C PRO A 39 11.35 19.31 9.13
N LEU A 40 11.02 18.11 8.64
CA LEU A 40 12.01 17.17 8.12
C LEU A 40 12.58 17.65 6.77
N VAL A 41 11.74 18.21 5.90
CA VAL A 41 12.15 18.79 4.61
C VAL A 41 13.02 20.03 4.81
N ASP A 42 12.63 20.89 5.74
CA ASP A 42 13.37 22.10 6.12
C ASP A 42 14.64 21.79 6.93
N LYS A 43 14.90 20.51 7.25
CA LYS A 43 16.03 20.04 8.06
C LYS A 43 16.10 20.71 9.44
N ASP A 44 14.95 20.90 10.07
CA ASP A 44 14.88 21.39 11.45
C ASP A 44 15.69 20.44 12.36
N PRO A 45 16.73 20.92 13.06
CA PRO A 45 17.60 20.06 13.87
C PRO A 45 16.87 19.42 15.08
N ARG A 46 15.67 19.88 15.41
CA ARG A 46 14.84 19.33 16.50
C ARG A 46 14.07 18.08 16.08
N VAL A 47 13.91 17.85 14.78
CA VAL A 47 13.07 16.77 14.24
C VAL A 47 13.90 15.80 13.43
N GLY A 48 13.72 14.50 13.68
CA GLY A 48 14.41 13.43 12.96
C GLY A 48 13.52 12.20 12.78
N ARG A 49 14.00 11.25 11.98
CA ARG A 49 13.38 9.92 11.90
C ARG A 49 13.67 9.16 13.18
N LEU A 50 12.69 8.39 13.68
CA LEU A 50 12.86 7.56 14.87
C LEU A 50 14.01 6.55 14.73
N PHE A 51 14.11 5.92 13.56
CA PHE A 51 15.21 5.04 13.19
C PHE A 51 16.18 5.80 12.26
N PRO A 52 17.45 6.01 12.68
CA PRO A 52 18.46 6.58 11.79
C PRO A 52 18.72 5.70 10.56
N ASN A 53 18.65 4.38 10.74
CA ASN A 53 18.80 3.31 9.73
C ASN A 53 17.43 2.84 9.19
N PHE A 54 16.57 3.80 8.82
CA PHE A 54 15.17 3.51 8.46
C PHE A 54 15.03 2.50 7.32
N LYS A 55 15.92 2.53 6.32
CA LYS A 55 15.89 1.59 5.20
C LYS A 55 16.15 0.16 5.68
N GLU A 56 17.14 -0.03 6.55
CA GLU A 56 17.47 -1.34 7.11
C GLU A 56 16.31 -1.90 7.94
N GLU A 57 15.65 -1.05 8.74
CA GLU A 57 14.46 -1.44 9.51
C GLU A 57 13.26 -1.79 8.60
N GLU A 58 13.02 -1.02 7.53
CA GLU A 58 11.98 -1.31 6.54
C GLU A 58 12.25 -2.65 5.82
N VAL A 59 13.49 -2.91 5.45
CA VAL A 59 13.91 -4.20 4.85
C VAL A 59 13.77 -5.35 5.86
N ALA A 60 14.16 -5.14 7.12
CA ALA A 60 13.99 -6.14 8.17
C ALA A 60 12.50 -6.44 8.42
N PHE A 61 11.65 -5.41 8.44
CA PHE A 61 10.20 -5.55 8.51
C PHE A 61 9.66 -6.38 7.34
N PHE A 62 10.02 -6.03 6.10
CA PHE A 62 9.58 -6.76 4.92
C PHE A 62 10.06 -8.21 4.93
N LYS A 63 11.33 -8.48 5.26
CA LYS A 63 11.86 -9.86 5.35
C LYS A 63 11.11 -10.69 6.39
N ARG A 64 10.75 -10.09 7.53
CA ARG A 64 10.09 -10.78 8.64
C ARG A 64 8.59 -11.01 8.42
N THR A 65 7.92 -10.12 7.68
CA THR A 65 6.45 -10.12 7.55
C THR A 65 5.94 -10.41 6.15
N ARG A 66 6.79 -10.19 5.13
CA ARG A 66 6.43 -10.14 3.70
C ARG A 66 5.36 -9.08 3.37
N ILE A 67 5.23 -8.05 4.21
CA ILE A 67 4.28 -6.95 4.03
C ILE A 67 4.98 -5.76 3.38
N PHE A 68 4.55 -5.43 2.17
CA PHE A 68 4.81 -4.16 1.48
C PHE A 68 3.45 -3.46 1.24
N PRO A 69 3.08 -2.47 2.08
CA PRO A 69 1.69 -2.05 2.23
C PRO A 69 0.97 -1.64 0.95
N ILE A 70 -0.22 -2.22 0.74
CA ILE A 70 -1.15 -1.82 -0.32
C ILE A 70 -1.80 -0.47 0.04
N MET A 71 -1.55 0.57 -0.75
CA MET A 71 -2.18 1.89 -0.57
C MET A 71 -3.50 2.07 -1.31
N HIS A 72 -3.69 1.39 -2.45
CA HIS A 72 -4.82 1.64 -3.35
C HIS A 72 -5.48 0.34 -3.81
N VAL A 73 -6.81 0.39 -3.94
CA VAL A 73 -7.64 -0.67 -4.52
C VAL A 73 -8.54 -0.07 -5.60
N ILE A 74 -8.95 -0.89 -6.56
CA ILE A 74 -9.91 -0.48 -7.61
C ILE A 74 -11.29 -0.99 -7.23
N GLY A 75 -12.19 -0.06 -6.94
CA GLY A 75 -13.61 -0.35 -6.71
C GLY A 75 -14.41 -0.24 -8.01
N ILE A 76 -15.24 -1.25 -8.30
CA ILE A 76 -16.20 -1.22 -9.40
C ILE A 76 -17.60 -1.29 -8.79
N LYS A 77 -18.50 -0.39 -9.21
CA LYS A 77 -19.89 -0.45 -8.76
C LYS A 77 -20.50 -1.79 -9.14
N ARG A 78 -21.22 -2.41 -8.21
CA ARG A 78 -21.85 -3.72 -8.41
C ARG A 78 -22.76 -3.76 -9.64
N GLU A 79 -23.54 -2.72 -9.88
CA GLU A 79 -24.43 -2.60 -11.05
C GLU A 79 -23.70 -2.71 -12.41
N ILE A 80 -22.43 -2.30 -12.47
CA ILE A 80 -21.60 -2.42 -13.67
C ILE A 80 -21.17 -3.87 -13.87
N VAL A 81 -20.79 -4.55 -12.78
CA VAL A 81 -20.37 -5.96 -12.82
C VAL A 81 -21.53 -6.86 -13.21
N GLU A 82 -22.72 -6.61 -12.65
CA GLU A 82 -23.94 -7.36 -12.97
C GLU A 82 -24.36 -7.17 -14.43
N LYS A 83 -24.27 -5.95 -14.96
CA LYS A 83 -24.64 -5.66 -16.36
C LYS A 83 -23.56 -6.07 -17.36
N TYR A 84 -22.29 -5.98 -16.98
CA TYR A 84 -21.14 -6.26 -17.83
C TYR A 84 -20.08 -7.10 -17.08
N PRO A 85 -20.31 -8.43 -16.91
CA PRO A 85 -19.44 -9.28 -16.09
C PRO A 85 -17.98 -9.40 -16.58
N TRP A 86 -17.71 -9.07 -17.84
CA TRP A 86 -16.37 -9.07 -18.42
C TRP A 86 -15.52 -7.85 -18.02
N VAL A 87 -16.13 -6.78 -17.49
CA VAL A 87 -15.44 -5.51 -17.19
C VAL A 87 -14.32 -5.68 -16.16
N PRO A 88 -14.53 -6.33 -14.99
CA PRO A 88 -13.46 -6.49 -14.00
C PRO A 88 -12.24 -7.22 -14.56
N LEU A 89 -12.46 -8.32 -15.30
CA LEU A 89 -11.38 -9.12 -15.88
C LEU A 89 -10.58 -8.35 -16.92
N ASN A 90 -11.27 -7.65 -17.82
CA ASN A 90 -10.60 -6.84 -18.83
C ASN A 90 -9.82 -5.68 -18.21
N LEU A 91 -10.36 -5.00 -17.18
CA LEU A 91 -9.63 -3.96 -16.46
C LEU A 91 -8.41 -4.53 -15.72
N TYR A 92 -8.55 -5.69 -15.08
CA TYR A 92 -7.43 -6.36 -14.42
C TYR A 92 -6.29 -6.65 -15.39
N HIS A 93 -6.59 -7.19 -16.57
CA HIS A 93 -5.57 -7.42 -17.61
C HIS A 93 -4.98 -6.11 -18.15
N ALA A 94 -5.82 -5.13 -18.47
CA ALA A 94 -5.37 -3.84 -19.00
C ALA A 94 -4.44 -3.11 -18.02
N PHE A 95 -4.75 -3.12 -16.72
CA PHE A 95 -3.89 -2.50 -15.71
C PHE A 95 -2.60 -3.26 -15.49
N ASN A 96 -2.62 -4.60 -15.53
CA ASN A 96 -1.39 -5.39 -15.50
C ASN A 96 -0.50 -5.06 -16.70
N GLU A 97 -1.05 -4.99 -17.91
CA GLU A 97 -0.30 -4.61 -19.11
C GLU A 97 0.26 -3.19 -18.99
N ALA A 98 -0.55 -2.23 -18.56
CA ALA A 98 -0.11 -0.85 -18.34
C ALA A 98 1.03 -0.77 -17.31
N LYS A 99 0.93 -1.53 -16.20
CA LYS A 99 2.00 -1.64 -15.19
C LYS A 99 3.27 -2.21 -15.83
N THR A 100 3.18 -3.31 -16.57
CA THR A 100 4.34 -3.91 -17.24
C THR A 100 5.03 -2.91 -18.18
N VAL A 101 4.27 -2.17 -18.98
CA VAL A 101 4.83 -1.13 -19.87
C VAL A 101 5.55 -0.04 -19.05
N ALA A 102 4.93 0.44 -17.97
CA ALA A 102 5.53 1.45 -17.10
C ALA A 102 6.83 0.94 -16.43
N MET A 103 6.80 -0.26 -15.85
CA MET A 103 7.94 -0.86 -15.17
C MET A 103 9.11 -1.13 -16.12
N ASN A 104 8.84 -1.63 -17.33
CA ASN A 104 9.87 -1.82 -18.36
C ASN A 104 10.54 -0.51 -18.76
N ARG A 105 9.79 0.60 -18.76
CA ARG A 105 10.37 1.93 -19.00
C ARG A 105 11.26 2.37 -17.84
N MET A 106 10.86 2.08 -16.60
CA MET A 106 11.59 2.47 -15.39
C MET A 106 13.00 1.86 -15.32
N VAL A 107 13.23 0.69 -15.91
CA VAL A 107 14.57 0.05 -15.96
C VAL A 107 15.66 0.98 -16.53
N ASN A 108 15.32 1.96 -17.38
CA ASN A 108 16.27 2.92 -17.92
C ASN A 108 16.64 4.02 -16.91
N PRO A 109 17.87 4.04 -16.35
CA PRO A 109 18.25 5.00 -15.31
C PRO A 109 18.24 6.46 -15.76
N ARG A 110 18.27 6.73 -17.08
CA ARG A 110 18.35 8.10 -17.62
C ARG A 110 17.06 8.90 -17.49
N ILE A 111 15.94 8.28 -17.09
CA ILE A 111 14.66 8.96 -16.94
C ILE A 111 14.43 9.50 -15.53
N VAL A 112 15.30 9.14 -14.57
CA VAL A 112 15.26 9.59 -13.18
C VAL A 112 16.60 10.26 -12.85
N PRO A 113 16.63 11.52 -12.38
CA PRO A 113 17.87 12.24 -12.10
C PRO A 113 18.49 11.84 -10.74
N LEU A 114 18.72 10.54 -10.54
CA LEU A 114 19.36 9.98 -9.34
C LEU A 114 20.63 9.22 -9.73
N ALA A 115 21.77 9.62 -9.16
CA ALA A 115 23.09 9.06 -9.50
C ALA A 115 23.17 7.54 -9.26
N TRP A 116 22.53 7.05 -8.20
CA TRP A 116 22.53 5.64 -7.79
C TRP A 116 21.22 4.92 -8.12
N TYR A 117 20.44 5.44 -9.09
CA TYR A 117 19.14 4.85 -9.44
C TYR A 117 19.23 3.35 -9.77
N ARG A 118 20.21 2.97 -10.60
CA ARG A 118 20.38 1.59 -11.04
C ARG A 118 20.73 0.66 -9.87
N GLU A 119 21.61 1.10 -8.99
CA GLU A 119 22.00 0.36 -7.79
C GLU A 119 20.79 0.17 -6.86
N SER A 120 20.03 1.23 -6.59
CA SER A 120 18.81 1.16 -5.78
C SER A 120 17.73 0.25 -6.40
N TRP A 121 17.65 0.21 -7.74
CA TRP A 121 16.72 -0.69 -8.45
C TRP A 121 17.11 -2.16 -8.26
N GLU A 122 18.39 -2.49 -8.49
CA GLU A 122 18.91 -3.87 -8.37
C GLU A 122 18.79 -4.38 -6.93
N GLU A 123 19.12 -3.55 -5.95
CA GLU A 123 18.96 -3.87 -4.54
C GLU A 123 17.48 -4.12 -4.16
N GLN A 124 16.55 -3.30 -4.69
CA GLN A 124 15.11 -3.53 -4.49
C GLN A 124 14.68 -4.88 -5.09
N GLU A 125 15.14 -5.23 -6.29
CA GLU A 125 14.85 -6.51 -6.92
C GLU A 125 15.39 -7.69 -6.12
N GLU A 126 16.59 -7.56 -5.53
CA GLU A 126 17.16 -8.58 -4.64
C GLU A 126 16.33 -8.77 -3.36
N ILE A 127 15.79 -7.69 -2.80
CA ILE A 127 15.03 -7.72 -1.55
C ILE A 127 13.59 -8.20 -1.79
N MET A 128 12.93 -7.64 -2.80
CA MET A 128 11.47 -7.73 -2.99
C MET A 128 11.05 -8.53 -4.22
N GLY A 129 11.99 -8.90 -5.09
CA GLY A 129 11.71 -9.52 -6.38
C GLY A 129 11.44 -8.49 -7.48
N SER A 130 11.18 -8.98 -8.69
CA SER A 130 11.02 -8.15 -9.89
C SER A 130 9.70 -7.35 -9.95
N ASP A 131 8.73 -7.67 -9.11
CA ASP A 131 7.44 -6.98 -9.05
C ASP A 131 6.89 -6.93 -7.62
N PRO A 132 7.25 -5.90 -6.83
CA PRO A 132 6.69 -5.72 -5.49
C PRO A 132 5.25 -5.16 -5.52
N TRP A 133 4.80 -4.59 -6.64
CA TRP A 133 3.45 -4.01 -6.81
C TRP A 133 2.49 -4.99 -7.48
N GLN A 134 2.41 -6.22 -6.96
CA GLN A 134 1.57 -7.28 -7.52
C GLN A 134 0.09 -6.87 -7.56
N TYR A 135 -0.59 -7.19 -8.66
CA TYR A 135 -2.04 -7.00 -8.77
C TYR A 135 -2.78 -8.32 -8.61
N GLY A 136 -3.98 -8.25 -8.05
CA GLY A 136 -4.83 -9.41 -7.84
C GLY A 136 -4.54 -10.13 -6.52
N MET A 137 -5.16 -11.30 -6.37
CA MET A 137 -5.11 -12.08 -5.14
C MET A 137 -3.92 -13.06 -5.15
N THR A 138 -2.70 -12.51 -5.03
CA THR A 138 -1.47 -13.28 -4.86
C THR A 138 -1.29 -13.66 -3.39
N ALA A 139 -0.41 -14.64 -3.09
CA ALA A 139 -0.13 -15.03 -1.71
C ALA A 139 0.36 -13.85 -0.84
N ASP A 140 1.20 -12.96 -1.40
CA ASP A 140 1.69 -11.77 -0.69
C ASP A 140 0.55 -10.76 -0.44
N ASN A 141 -0.32 -10.51 -1.43
CA ASN A 141 -1.47 -9.62 -1.26
C ASN A 141 -2.52 -10.21 -0.29
N GLU A 142 -2.81 -11.51 -0.35
CA GLU A 142 -3.70 -12.21 0.59
C GLU A 142 -3.21 -12.08 2.03
N ASN A 143 -1.91 -12.30 2.27
CA ASN A 143 -1.30 -12.14 3.58
C ASN A 143 -1.51 -10.73 4.13
N GLN A 144 -1.23 -9.70 3.32
CA GLN A 144 -1.39 -8.31 3.72
C GLN A 144 -2.85 -7.92 3.98
N LEU A 145 -3.77 -8.28 3.07
CA LEU A 145 -5.18 -7.95 3.18
C LEU A 145 -5.81 -8.66 4.40
N THR A 146 -5.42 -9.90 4.67
CA THR A 146 -5.84 -10.62 5.88
C THR A 146 -5.38 -9.89 7.15
N LYS A 147 -4.13 -9.41 7.19
CA LYS A 147 -3.61 -8.62 8.31
C LYS A 147 -4.34 -7.28 8.45
N LEU A 148 -4.64 -6.61 7.35
CA LEU A 148 -5.43 -5.37 7.36
C LEU A 148 -6.83 -5.60 7.96
N VAL A 149 -7.52 -6.67 7.55
CA VAL A 149 -8.83 -7.03 8.11
C VAL A 149 -8.73 -7.31 9.61
N GLY A 150 -7.74 -8.11 10.03
CA GLY A 150 -7.47 -8.41 11.43
C GLY A 150 -7.25 -7.15 12.27
N TYR A 151 -6.30 -6.28 11.86
CA TYR A 151 -6.03 -5.02 12.56
C TYR A 151 -7.23 -4.08 12.56
N SER A 152 -7.97 -4.00 11.45
CA SER A 152 -9.18 -3.18 11.39
C SER A 152 -10.23 -3.66 12.38
N HIS A 153 -10.35 -4.98 12.58
CA HIS A 153 -11.27 -5.55 13.55
C HIS A 153 -10.77 -5.34 14.98
N GLU A 154 -9.51 -5.66 15.27
CA GLU A 154 -8.87 -5.46 16.58
C GLU A 154 -8.94 -3.99 17.05
N GLN A 155 -8.80 -3.04 16.12
CA GLN A 155 -8.87 -1.61 16.40
C GLN A 155 -10.30 -1.05 16.35
N GLY A 156 -11.32 -1.91 16.14
CA GLY A 156 -12.72 -1.51 16.15
C GLY A 156 -13.19 -0.66 14.98
N MET A 157 -12.43 -0.66 13.88
CA MET A 157 -12.79 0.00 12.62
C MET A 157 -13.88 -0.77 11.87
N ILE A 158 -13.91 -2.10 12.02
CA ILE A 158 -14.95 -3.00 11.49
C ILE A 158 -15.48 -3.90 12.61
N LYS A 159 -16.75 -4.31 12.50
CA LYS A 159 -17.45 -5.08 13.56
C LYS A 159 -17.24 -6.59 13.51
N ARG A 160 -16.69 -7.09 12.41
CA ARG A 160 -16.31 -8.49 12.22
C ARG A 160 -15.15 -8.55 11.26
N GLU A 161 -14.40 -9.63 11.31
CA GLU A 161 -13.48 -9.99 10.22
C GLU A 161 -14.30 -10.28 8.95
N ILE A 162 -13.96 -9.60 7.86
CA ILE A 162 -14.60 -9.78 6.57
C ILE A 162 -13.71 -10.70 5.72
N PRO A 163 -14.21 -11.87 5.31
CA PRO A 163 -13.52 -12.75 4.36
C PRO A 163 -13.13 -12.01 3.07
N LEU A 164 -11.94 -12.29 2.54
CA LEU A 164 -11.44 -11.58 1.35
C LEU A 164 -12.26 -11.88 0.09
N ASP A 165 -12.92 -13.02 0.00
CA ASP A 165 -13.81 -13.39 -1.10
C ASP A 165 -15.15 -12.62 -1.07
N GLU A 166 -15.54 -12.05 0.08
CA GLU A 166 -16.64 -11.08 0.15
C GLU A 166 -16.22 -9.69 -0.38
N LEU A 167 -14.92 -9.36 -0.28
CA LEU A 167 -14.38 -8.05 -0.66
C LEU A 167 -13.90 -7.98 -2.11
N PHE A 168 -13.37 -9.08 -2.64
CA PHE A 168 -12.69 -9.11 -3.94
C PHE A 168 -13.28 -10.18 -4.86
N LEU A 169 -13.43 -9.82 -6.15
CA LEU A 169 -13.88 -10.75 -7.18
C LEU A 169 -12.76 -11.74 -7.54
N PRO A 170 -13.11 -13.01 -7.85
CA PRO A 170 -12.13 -13.97 -8.32
C PRO A 170 -11.65 -13.63 -9.73
N MET A 171 -10.37 -13.30 -9.88
CA MET A 171 -9.75 -12.97 -11.17
C MET A 171 -9.14 -14.17 -11.88
N SER A 172 -9.31 -15.39 -11.34
CA SER A 172 -8.75 -16.64 -11.88
C SER A 172 -9.64 -17.30 -12.95
N GLN A 173 -10.87 -16.83 -13.14
CA GLN A 173 -11.77 -17.33 -14.18
C GLN A 173 -11.46 -16.68 -15.53
N GLY A 174 -10.49 -17.26 -16.23
CA GLY A 174 -10.10 -16.82 -17.57
C GLY A 174 -9.11 -17.74 -18.28
N ARG A 175 -9.00 -19.02 -17.89
CA ARG A 175 -8.16 -19.97 -18.65
C ARG A 175 -8.74 -20.15 -20.06
N LYS A 176 -8.02 -19.61 -21.04
CA LYS A 176 -8.18 -19.77 -22.48
C LYS A 176 -8.68 -21.18 -22.84
N ARG A 177 -9.94 -21.32 -23.26
CA ARG A 177 -10.45 -22.50 -23.97
C ARG A 177 -10.67 -22.10 -25.43
N GLY A 178 -9.61 -22.15 -26.23
CA GLY A 178 -9.62 -21.79 -27.65
C GLY A 178 -9.57 -20.28 -27.95
N ASP A 179 -9.73 -19.92 -29.23
CA ASP A 179 -9.61 -18.56 -29.77
C ASP A 179 -10.87 -17.69 -29.60
N VAL A 180 -11.78 -18.06 -28.69
CA VAL A 180 -13.01 -17.30 -28.47
C VAL A 180 -13.23 -17.08 -26.97
N PHE A 181 -13.22 -15.80 -26.56
CA PHE A 181 -13.73 -15.39 -25.26
C PHE A 181 -15.27 -15.50 -25.29
N ARG A 182 -15.82 -16.43 -24.52
CA ARG A 182 -17.24 -16.43 -24.16
C ARG A 182 -17.34 -16.41 -22.64
N VAL A 183 -18.09 -15.42 -22.14
CA VAL A 183 -18.55 -15.33 -20.74
C VAL A 183 -19.54 -16.45 -20.47
#